data_AF-K1Y352-F1
#
_entry.id   AF-K1Y352-F1
#
_cell.length_a   1.000
_cell.length_b   1.000
_cell.length_c   1.000
_cell.angle_alpha   90.00
_cell.angle_beta   90.00
_cell.angle_gamma   90.00
#
_symmetry.space_group_name_H-M   'P 1'
#
loop_
_entity.id
_entity.type
_entity.pdbx_description
1 polymer ?
#
loop_
_entity_poly.entity_id
_entity_poly.type
_entity_poly.pdbx_seq_one_letter_code
_entity_poly.pdbx_strand_id
1 'polypeptide(L)'
;PLQKDDRLCRGIGSLPEPRRIPMELVPKYQERIILRAIPGPQDDYFEEGLDTFFSSEFVVSHEANRMGYRLTGPAIKQKAGKPSSIISESSLPGGVQIPPNGQPIILLAEQTVGGYTKIATVISSDLGLIGQAIPGNTIRFQRVDLETAYALKKNAKQIVDHIKTIVELTDTVRDMQRWCAAGKADAIFTAYRNAEREQFLEYSEEVLMAQELFFYKKKGSPFQFDGRIASIHNARIGIVSTISYGQAFDKYRQFIRLDKANQLTHSFQKLAKGRIDLLPSNYNVAEYTIKKMGIEQQVERLPQLIESVPSYIAFSKKRDLHSLREQFDEELRKMKITGEYSQLLQKHGLINFY
;
A
#
# COMPACT_ATOMS: atom_id res chain seq x y z
N PRO A 1 -18.70 8.29 -25.04
CA PRO A 1 -17.86 9.20 -24.22
C PRO A 1 -18.78 10.11 -23.42
N LEU A 2 -18.33 10.60 -22.25
CA LEU A 2 -19.13 11.55 -21.47
C LEU A 2 -19.27 12.87 -22.25
N GLN A 3 -20.44 13.47 -22.14
CA GLN A 3 -20.78 14.76 -22.72
C GLN A 3 -20.85 15.83 -21.63
N LYS A 4 -20.80 17.09 -22.07
CA LYS A 4 -21.04 18.21 -21.18
C LYS A 4 -22.41 18.04 -20.51
N ASP A 5 -22.48 18.34 -19.22
CA ASP A 5 -23.70 18.27 -18.40
C ASP A 5 -24.22 16.86 -18.06
N ASP A 6 -23.48 15.80 -18.42
CA ASP A 6 -23.77 14.45 -17.93
C ASP A 6 -23.74 14.37 -16.40
N ARG A 7 -24.78 13.77 -15.81
CA ARG A 7 -24.89 13.52 -14.38
C ARG A 7 -24.79 12.03 -14.09
N LEU A 8 -23.70 11.61 -13.43
CA LEU A 8 -23.47 10.22 -13.05
C LEU A 8 -23.83 10.00 -11.57
N CYS A 9 -24.69 9.02 -11.31
CA CYS A 9 -24.99 8.60 -9.95
C CYS A 9 -23.80 7.84 -9.34
N ARG A 10 -23.42 8.18 -8.11
CA ARG A 10 -22.44 7.41 -7.34
C ARG A 10 -23.09 6.17 -6.70
N GLY A 11 -22.31 5.14 -6.44
CA GLY A 11 -22.74 4.00 -5.63
C GLY A 11 -23.12 4.40 -4.20
N ILE A 12 -23.87 3.51 -3.53
CA ILE A 12 -24.27 3.66 -2.13
C ILE A 12 -23.01 3.63 -1.24
N GLY A 13 -22.89 4.61 -0.33
CA GLY A 13 -21.75 4.69 0.61
C GLY A 13 -21.43 6.13 1.00
N SER A 14 -20.56 6.32 1.99
CA SER A 14 -19.88 7.60 2.23
C SER A 14 -18.38 7.35 2.11
N LEU A 15 -17.65 8.26 1.47
CA LEU A 15 -16.20 8.28 1.48
C LEU A 15 -15.80 9.32 2.53
N PRO A 16 -15.61 8.92 3.80
CA PRO A 16 -15.39 9.89 4.87
C PRO A 16 -14.05 10.63 4.70
N GLU A 17 -13.04 9.98 4.09
CA GLU A 17 -11.72 10.55 3.83
C GLU A 17 -11.09 9.94 2.56
N PRO A 18 -10.27 10.70 1.80
CA PRO A 18 -9.54 10.17 0.65
C PRO A 18 -8.43 9.20 1.09
N ARG A 19 -8.52 7.96 0.64
CA ARG A 19 -7.46 6.96 0.83
C ARG A 19 -6.33 7.17 -0.18
N ARG A 20 -5.09 6.88 0.21
CA ARG A 20 -3.91 7.00 -0.66
C ARG A 20 -3.16 5.69 -0.74
N ILE A 21 -2.70 5.36 -1.94
CA ILE A 21 -1.81 4.22 -2.19
C ILE A 21 -0.37 4.69 -1.94
N PRO A 22 0.50 3.88 -1.29
CA PRO A 22 1.92 4.18 -1.18
C PRO A 22 2.55 4.46 -2.54
N MET A 23 3.43 5.47 -2.62
CA MET A 23 4.01 5.92 -3.88
C MET A 23 4.81 4.82 -4.60
N GLU A 24 5.39 3.90 -3.84
CA GLU A 24 6.10 2.72 -4.34
C GLU A 24 5.20 1.73 -5.09
N LEU A 25 3.88 1.74 -4.84
CA LEU A 25 2.90 0.87 -5.50
C LEU A 25 2.22 1.56 -6.69
N VAL A 26 2.47 2.85 -6.91
CA VAL A 26 1.95 3.57 -8.08
C VAL A 26 2.79 3.19 -9.31
N PRO A 27 2.19 2.68 -10.39
CA PRO A 27 2.92 2.33 -11.61
C PRO A 27 3.66 3.54 -12.18
N LYS A 28 4.90 3.32 -12.63
CA LYS A 28 5.71 4.33 -13.33
C LYS A 28 5.69 4.03 -14.82
N TYR A 29 5.14 4.95 -15.60
CA TYR A 29 5.12 4.87 -17.06
C TYR A 29 6.34 5.62 -17.62
N GLN A 30 7.06 4.98 -18.53
CA GLN A 30 8.28 5.51 -19.13
C GLN A 30 8.07 5.67 -20.63
N GLU A 31 8.84 6.55 -21.27
CA GLU A 31 8.79 6.73 -22.73
C GLU A 31 9.27 5.50 -23.49
N ARG A 32 10.21 4.75 -22.91
CA ARG A 32 10.69 3.45 -23.42
C ARG A 32 10.02 2.32 -22.64
N ILE A 33 9.19 1.56 -23.33
CA ILE A 33 8.30 0.54 -22.76
C ILE A 33 8.81 -0.84 -23.19
N ILE A 34 8.99 -1.73 -22.23
CA ILE A 34 9.26 -3.15 -22.50
C ILE A 34 7.94 -3.90 -22.33
N LEU A 35 7.48 -4.56 -23.39
CA LEU A 35 6.28 -5.39 -23.38
C LEU A 35 6.67 -6.85 -23.48
N ARG A 36 6.30 -7.65 -22.48
CA ARG A 36 6.53 -9.10 -22.50
C ARG A 36 5.47 -9.78 -23.36
N ALA A 37 5.91 -10.63 -24.27
CA ALA A 37 5.04 -11.32 -25.21
C ALA A 37 5.43 -12.79 -25.38
N ILE A 38 4.41 -13.63 -25.52
CA ILE A 38 4.54 -15.04 -25.89
C ILE A 38 4.43 -15.13 -27.42
N PRO A 39 5.35 -15.81 -28.13
CA PRO A 39 5.20 -16.06 -29.56
C PRO A 39 3.89 -16.80 -29.88
N GLY A 40 3.31 -16.48 -31.04
CA GLY A 40 2.12 -17.13 -31.55
C GLY A 40 0.84 -16.31 -31.37
N PRO A 41 -0.29 -16.77 -31.95
CA PRO A 41 -0.51 -18.15 -32.39
C PRO A 41 0.00 -18.54 -33.80
N GLN A 42 0.42 -17.60 -34.64
CA GLN A 42 0.92 -17.90 -36.00
C GLN A 42 2.41 -17.53 -36.15
N ASP A 43 3.20 -17.73 -35.11
CA ASP A 43 4.64 -17.43 -35.11
C ASP A 43 5.42 -18.25 -36.14
N ASP A 44 4.94 -19.45 -36.49
CA ASP A 44 5.47 -20.28 -37.57
C ASP A 44 5.41 -19.60 -38.96
N TYR A 45 4.68 -18.49 -39.09
CA TYR A 45 4.59 -17.72 -40.34
C TYR A 45 5.71 -16.66 -40.44
N PHE A 46 6.54 -16.48 -39.41
CA PHE A 46 7.40 -15.31 -39.28
C PHE A 46 8.85 -15.63 -38.91
N GLU A 47 9.43 -16.79 -39.22
CA GLU A 47 10.83 -17.18 -38.87
C GLU A 47 11.83 -16.00 -38.66
N GLU A 48 12.36 -15.37 -39.71
CA GLU A 48 13.26 -14.18 -39.58
C GLU A 48 12.56 -12.94 -38.98
N GLY A 49 11.24 -12.84 -39.16
CA GLY A 49 10.40 -11.79 -38.61
C GLY A 49 10.29 -11.83 -37.09
N LEU A 50 10.36 -13.01 -36.46
CA LEU A 50 10.36 -13.18 -35.00
C LEU A 50 11.62 -12.56 -34.40
N ASP A 51 12.77 -12.84 -35.01
CA ASP A 51 14.03 -12.26 -34.58
C ASP A 51 14.00 -10.74 -34.70
N THR A 52 13.49 -10.24 -35.83
CA THR A 52 13.27 -8.79 -36.03
C THR A 52 12.35 -8.20 -34.95
N PHE A 53 11.23 -8.86 -34.66
CA PHE A 53 10.23 -8.43 -33.70
C PHE A 53 10.75 -8.34 -32.26
N PHE A 54 11.53 -9.32 -31.81
CA PHE A 54 12.06 -9.36 -30.44
C PHE A 54 13.40 -8.62 -30.26
N SER A 55 14.13 -8.33 -31.33
CA SER A 55 15.41 -7.60 -31.27
C SER A 55 15.27 -6.10 -31.53
N SER A 56 14.23 -5.66 -32.24
CA SER A 56 14.04 -4.28 -32.67
C SER A 56 13.27 -3.43 -31.65
N GLU A 57 13.36 -2.12 -31.85
CA GLU A 57 12.47 -1.13 -31.22
C GLU A 57 11.47 -0.60 -32.23
N PHE A 58 10.26 -0.33 -31.75
CA PHE A 58 9.17 0.23 -32.54
C PHE A 58 8.64 1.50 -31.88
N VAL A 59 8.21 2.47 -32.67
CA VAL A 59 7.65 3.74 -32.20
C VAL A 59 6.14 3.71 -32.31
N VAL A 60 5.44 4.09 -31.24
CA VAL A 60 3.99 4.26 -31.25
C VAL A 60 3.62 5.36 -32.24
N SER A 61 2.78 5.03 -33.22
CA SER A 61 2.33 5.98 -34.24
C SER A 61 1.15 6.84 -33.74
N HIS A 62 0.73 7.81 -34.57
CA HIS A 62 -0.50 8.57 -34.32
C HIS A 62 -1.78 7.73 -34.48
N GLU A 63 -1.70 6.55 -35.08
CA GLU A 63 -2.82 5.59 -35.18
C GLU A 63 -2.84 4.66 -33.95
N ALA A 64 -3.10 5.25 -32.78
CA ALA A 64 -3.20 4.54 -31.51
C ALA A 64 -4.52 4.89 -30.81
N ASN A 65 -5.37 3.87 -30.59
CA ASN A 65 -6.66 4.03 -29.92
C ASN A 65 -7.07 2.76 -29.17
N ARG A 66 -8.30 2.72 -28.65
CA ARG A 66 -8.83 1.61 -27.84
C ARG A 66 -9.05 0.30 -28.62
N MET A 67 -9.03 0.33 -29.95
CA MET A 67 -9.05 -0.87 -30.81
C MET A 67 -7.66 -1.46 -30.94
N GLY A 68 -6.64 -0.63 -31.16
CA GLY A 68 -5.26 -1.08 -31.24
C GLY A 68 -4.25 0.05 -31.40
N TYR A 69 -2.98 -0.31 -31.21
CA TYR A 69 -1.84 0.59 -31.29
C TYR A 69 -0.98 0.18 -32.46
N ARG A 70 -0.98 0.97 -33.54
CA ARG A 70 -0.08 0.77 -34.67
C ARG A 70 1.30 1.30 -34.32
N LEU A 71 2.30 0.49 -34.61
CA LEU A 71 3.70 0.81 -34.38
C LEU A 71 4.42 1.01 -35.71
N THR A 72 5.50 1.79 -35.67
CA THR A 72 6.39 2.04 -36.81
C THR A 72 7.81 1.60 -36.47
N GLY A 73 8.49 0.90 -37.38
CA GLY A 73 9.84 0.39 -37.15
C GLY A 73 10.30 -0.53 -38.28
N PRO A 74 11.33 -1.36 -38.02
CA PRO A 74 11.80 -2.37 -38.97
C PRO A 74 10.64 -3.26 -39.43
N ALA A 75 10.49 -3.41 -40.75
CA ALA A 75 9.40 -4.20 -41.32
C ALA A 75 9.58 -5.69 -40.97
N ILE A 76 8.55 -6.28 -40.36
CA ILE A 76 8.56 -7.70 -40.01
C ILE A 76 8.21 -8.52 -41.24
N LYS A 77 9.15 -9.36 -41.65
CA LYS A 77 8.97 -10.23 -42.81
C LYS A 77 8.15 -11.45 -42.43
N GLN A 78 7.19 -11.75 -43.28
CA GLN A 78 6.47 -13.01 -43.26
C GLN A 78 7.17 -14.01 -44.18
N LYS A 79 7.10 -15.30 -43.85
CA LYS A 79 7.63 -16.40 -44.64
C LYS A 79 6.95 -16.47 -46.01
N ALA A 80 7.75 -16.66 -47.06
CA ALA A 80 7.24 -16.82 -48.42
C ALA A 80 6.24 -17.99 -48.52
N GLY A 81 5.14 -17.78 -49.25
CA GLY A 81 4.09 -18.78 -49.46
C GLY A 81 3.06 -18.90 -48.33
N LYS A 82 3.21 -18.17 -47.22
CA LYS A 82 2.16 -18.05 -46.19
C LYS A 82 1.20 -16.90 -46.54
N PRO A 83 -0.10 -17.03 -46.25
CA PRO A 83 -1.05 -15.96 -46.54
C PRO A 83 -0.86 -14.77 -45.60
N SER A 84 -0.92 -13.56 -46.14
CA SER A 84 -0.84 -12.30 -45.37
C SER A 84 -2.13 -11.97 -44.61
N SER A 85 -3.20 -12.71 -44.90
CA SER A 85 -4.48 -12.63 -44.19
C SER A 85 -4.98 -14.03 -43.85
N ILE A 86 -5.55 -14.18 -42.67
CA ILE A 86 -6.24 -15.37 -42.20
C ILE A 86 -7.75 -15.18 -42.31
N ILE A 87 -8.50 -16.29 -42.23
CA ILE A 87 -9.94 -16.20 -42.00
C ILE A 87 -10.15 -15.40 -40.71
N SER A 88 -11.00 -14.39 -40.80
CA SER A 88 -11.31 -13.52 -39.67
C SER A 88 -11.68 -14.35 -38.44
N GLU A 89 -10.91 -14.19 -37.38
CA GLU A 89 -11.09 -14.93 -36.14
C GLU A 89 -11.20 -13.99 -34.94
N SER A 90 -11.76 -14.52 -33.86
CA SER A 90 -11.82 -13.81 -32.58
C SER A 90 -10.43 -13.38 -32.14
N SER A 91 -10.33 -12.13 -31.71
CA SER A 91 -9.08 -11.52 -31.25
C SER A 91 -9.15 -11.27 -29.74
N LEU A 92 -8.02 -11.48 -29.08
CA LEU A 92 -7.84 -11.18 -27.66
C LEU A 92 -6.93 -9.94 -27.52
N PRO A 93 -7.18 -9.08 -26.51
CA PRO A 93 -6.27 -7.99 -26.18
C PRO A 93 -4.84 -8.51 -25.97
N GLY A 94 -3.88 -7.81 -26.55
CA GLY A 94 -2.46 -8.18 -26.54
C GLY A 94 -1.99 -8.90 -27.80
N GLY A 95 -2.88 -9.46 -28.62
CA GLY A 95 -2.49 -10.05 -29.91
C GLY A 95 -1.79 -9.01 -30.79
N VAL A 96 -0.65 -9.37 -31.38
CA VAL A 96 0.14 -8.48 -32.22
C VAL A 96 0.00 -8.89 -33.68
N GLN A 97 -0.78 -8.13 -34.43
CA GLN A 97 -1.03 -8.36 -35.85
C GLN A 97 0.09 -7.78 -36.71
N ILE A 98 0.45 -8.50 -37.77
CA ILE A 98 1.37 -8.03 -38.80
C ILE A 98 0.61 -7.93 -40.13
N PRO A 99 0.22 -6.72 -40.57
CA PRO A 99 -0.36 -6.49 -41.89
C PRO A 99 0.70 -6.64 -43.02
N PRO A 100 0.30 -6.60 -44.30
CA PRO A 100 1.22 -6.70 -45.43
C PRO A 100 2.36 -5.67 -45.48
N ASN A 101 2.19 -4.52 -44.82
CA ASN A 101 3.23 -3.49 -44.72
C ASN A 101 4.31 -3.82 -43.66
N GLY A 102 4.18 -4.94 -42.94
CA GLY A 102 5.13 -5.40 -41.93
C GLY A 102 5.15 -4.60 -40.63
N GLN A 103 4.20 -3.68 -40.43
CA GLN A 103 4.16 -2.77 -39.28
C GLN A 103 3.25 -3.33 -38.17
N PRO A 104 3.75 -3.60 -36.95
CA PRO A 104 2.96 -4.24 -35.91
C PRO A 104 1.74 -3.43 -35.48
N ILE A 105 0.64 -4.12 -35.16
CA ILE A 105 -0.52 -3.55 -34.47
C ILE A 105 -0.79 -4.38 -33.22
N ILE A 106 -0.66 -3.75 -32.04
CA ILE A 106 -1.07 -4.38 -30.77
C ILE A 106 -2.57 -4.19 -30.59
N LEU A 107 -3.34 -5.28 -30.51
CA LEU A 107 -4.79 -5.23 -30.31
C LEU A 107 -5.15 -4.91 -28.85
N LEU A 108 -6.17 -4.09 -28.65
CA LEU A 108 -6.71 -3.72 -27.34
C LEU A 108 -8.19 -4.13 -27.22
N ALA A 109 -8.87 -3.62 -26.20
CA ALA A 109 -10.17 -4.10 -25.73
C ALA A 109 -11.31 -4.00 -26.77
N GLU A 110 -11.23 -3.11 -27.75
CA GLU A 110 -12.34 -2.85 -28.68
C GLU A 110 -12.20 -3.56 -30.04
N GLN A 111 -11.09 -4.24 -30.32
CA GLN A 111 -10.96 -5.10 -31.52
C GLN A 111 -11.34 -6.54 -31.18
N THR A 112 -12.49 -6.99 -31.69
CA THR A 112 -13.02 -8.33 -31.36
C THR A 112 -12.75 -9.37 -32.44
N VAL A 113 -12.56 -8.96 -33.70
CA VAL A 113 -12.32 -9.85 -34.85
C VAL A 113 -11.22 -9.26 -35.72
N GLY A 114 -10.35 -10.09 -36.31
CA GLY A 114 -9.31 -9.60 -37.21
C GLY A 114 -8.84 -10.65 -38.21
N GLY A 115 -8.41 -10.20 -39.38
CA GLY A 115 -7.96 -11.05 -40.48
C GLY A 115 -6.45 -11.02 -40.72
N TYR A 116 -5.65 -10.35 -39.90
CA TYR A 116 -4.19 -10.37 -40.02
C TYR A 116 -3.58 -11.44 -39.11
N THR A 117 -2.48 -12.02 -39.59
CA THR A 117 -1.68 -13.00 -38.85
C THR A 117 -1.07 -12.37 -37.61
N LYS A 118 -1.02 -13.13 -36.51
CA LYS A 118 -0.51 -12.66 -35.23
C LYS A 118 0.81 -13.34 -34.90
N ILE A 119 1.86 -12.52 -34.76
CA ILE A 119 3.22 -13.01 -34.50
C ILE A 119 3.44 -13.36 -33.03
N ALA A 120 2.77 -12.65 -32.11
CA ALA A 120 2.91 -12.81 -30.68
C ALA A 120 1.67 -12.30 -29.94
N THR A 121 1.59 -12.60 -28.65
CA THR A 121 0.58 -12.10 -27.72
C THR A 121 1.26 -11.45 -26.50
N VAL A 122 1.07 -10.14 -26.34
CA VAL A 122 1.48 -9.38 -25.14
C VAL A 122 0.72 -9.91 -23.91
N ILE A 123 1.42 -10.15 -22.81
CA ILE A 123 0.82 -10.72 -21.61
C ILE A 123 -0.17 -9.74 -20.96
N SER A 124 -1.20 -10.27 -20.30
CA SER A 124 -2.24 -9.44 -19.67
C SER A 124 -1.70 -8.43 -18.65
N SER A 125 -0.60 -8.78 -17.97
CA SER A 125 0.03 -7.91 -16.95
C SER A 125 0.66 -6.64 -17.55
N ASP A 126 0.94 -6.62 -18.86
CA ASP A 126 1.60 -5.49 -19.52
C ASP A 126 0.62 -4.64 -20.34
N LEU A 127 -0.64 -5.05 -20.47
CA LEU A 127 -1.66 -4.30 -21.22
C LEU A 127 -1.91 -2.89 -20.65
N GLY A 128 -1.74 -2.72 -19.34
CA GLY A 128 -1.82 -1.40 -18.69
C GLY A 128 -0.67 -0.46 -19.07
N LEU A 129 0.48 -0.98 -19.49
CA LEU A 129 1.62 -0.17 -19.94
C LEU A 129 1.36 0.40 -21.33
N ILE A 130 0.90 -0.44 -22.27
CA ILE A 130 0.55 0.01 -23.63
C ILE A 130 -0.66 0.95 -23.62
N GLY A 131 -1.66 0.70 -22.76
CA GLY A 131 -2.83 1.58 -22.64
C GLY A 131 -2.53 3.00 -22.14
N GLN A 132 -1.30 3.26 -21.68
CA GLN A 132 -0.81 4.59 -21.26
C GLN A 132 0.26 5.14 -22.22
N ALA A 133 0.64 4.39 -23.25
CA ALA A 133 1.62 4.85 -24.23
C ALA A 133 1.02 5.95 -25.11
N ILE A 134 1.86 6.90 -25.52
CA ILE A 134 1.47 7.98 -26.44
C ILE A 134 2.31 7.93 -27.72
N PRO A 135 1.84 8.55 -28.82
CA PRO A 135 2.65 8.66 -30.04
C PRO A 135 4.05 9.20 -29.74
N GLY A 136 5.07 8.56 -30.30
CA GLY A 136 6.49 8.86 -30.04
C GLY A 136 7.14 8.01 -28.94
N ASN A 137 6.38 7.34 -28.06
CA ASN A 137 6.96 6.34 -27.15
C ASN A 137 7.56 5.16 -27.93
N THR A 138 8.60 4.55 -27.38
CA THR A 138 9.27 3.38 -27.96
C THR A 138 8.86 2.11 -27.22
N ILE A 139 8.68 1.04 -27.99
CA ILE A 139 8.30 -0.28 -27.51
C ILE A 139 9.37 -1.28 -27.94
N ARG A 140 9.82 -2.09 -26.99
CA ARG A 140 10.62 -3.29 -27.25
C ARG A 140 9.87 -4.50 -26.72
N PHE A 141 9.79 -5.55 -27.53
CA PHE A 141 9.18 -6.79 -27.11
C PHE A 141 10.20 -7.70 -26.42
N GLN A 142 9.83 -8.28 -25.28
CA GLN A 142 10.62 -9.27 -24.58
C GLN A 142 9.92 -10.63 -24.68
N ARG A 143 10.62 -11.63 -25.21
CA ARG A 143 10.11 -12.99 -25.29
C ARG A 143 9.97 -13.59 -23.89
N VAL A 144 8.80 -14.15 -23.60
CA VAL A 144 8.54 -14.94 -22.38
C VAL A 144 7.79 -16.21 -22.73
N ASP A 145 7.87 -17.20 -21.87
CA ASP A 145 7.04 -18.40 -21.95
C ASP A 145 5.73 -18.27 -21.14
N LEU A 146 4.88 -19.28 -21.27
CA LEU A 146 3.59 -19.33 -20.60
C LEU A 146 3.74 -19.39 -19.06
N GLU A 147 4.75 -20.09 -18.55
CA GLU A 147 5.01 -20.21 -17.12
C GLU A 147 5.36 -18.85 -16.50
N THR A 148 6.29 -18.13 -17.13
CA THR A 148 6.68 -16.77 -16.75
C THR A 148 5.49 -15.83 -16.78
N ALA A 149 4.65 -15.91 -17.83
CA ALA A 149 3.44 -15.09 -17.93
C ALA A 149 2.46 -15.34 -16.76
N TYR A 150 2.25 -16.61 -16.38
CA TYR A 150 1.42 -16.97 -15.24
C TYR A 150 2.01 -16.47 -13.91
N ALA A 151 3.32 -16.62 -13.70
CA ALA A 151 4.00 -16.13 -12.51
C ALA A 151 3.84 -14.59 -12.36
N LEU A 152 4.02 -13.86 -13.46
CA LEU A 152 3.83 -12.40 -13.49
C LEU A 152 2.37 -11.99 -13.23
N LYS A 153 1.40 -12.72 -13.78
CA LYS A 153 -0.03 -12.48 -13.51
C LYS A 153 -0.38 -12.72 -12.04
N LYS A 154 0.18 -13.76 -11.43
CA LYS A 154 0.01 -14.06 -10.00
C LYS A 154 0.59 -12.94 -9.13
N ASN A 155 1.80 -12.47 -9.45
CA ASN A 155 2.43 -11.35 -8.73
C ASN A 155 1.61 -10.05 -8.85
N ALA A 156 1.14 -9.70 -10.05
CA ALA A 156 0.28 -8.54 -10.25
C ALA A 156 -1.01 -8.62 -9.40
N LYS A 157 -1.63 -9.80 -9.31
CA LYS A 157 -2.78 -10.04 -8.43
C LYS A 157 -2.42 -9.86 -6.95
N GLN A 158 -1.28 -10.38 -6.51
CA GLN A 158 -0.81 -10.23 -5.13
C GLN A 158 -0.58 -8.75 -4.76
N ILE A 159 -0.04 -7.94 -5.67
CA ILE A 159 0.12 -6.49 -5.46
C ILE A 159 -1.26 -5.83 -5.28
N VAL A 160 -2.23 -6.14 -6.13
CA VAL A 160 -3.59 -5.59 -6.01
C VAL A 160 -4.24 -6.00 -4.70
N ASP A 161 -4.11 -7.27 -4.31
CA ASP A 161 -4.66 -7.76 -3.05
C ASP A 161 -3.94 -7.11 -1.85
N HIS A 162 -2.62 -6.88 -1.93
CA HIS A 162 -1.88 -6.12 -0.93
C HIS A 162 -2.32 -4.65 -0.84
N ILE A 163 -2.59 -3.98 -1.98
CA ILE A 163 -3.15 -2.62 -2.00
C ILE A 163 -4.50 -2.61 -1.28
N LYS A 164 -5.38 -3.57 -1.53
CA LYS A 164 -6.67 -3.66 -0.82
C LYS A 164 -6.46 -3.76 0.68
N THR A 165 -5.55 -4.64 1.11
CA THR A 165 -5.20 -4.77 2.53
C THR A 165 -4.64 -3.48 3.10
N ILE A 166 -3.73 -2.77 2.42
CA ILE A 166 -3.23 -1.46 2.90
C ILE A 166 -4.35 -0.44 2.99
N VAL A 167 -5.20 -0.37 1.97
CA VAL A 167 -6.32 0.58 1.89
C VAL A 167 -7.39 0.28 2.95
N GLU A 168 -7.58 -0.99 3.30
CA GLU A 168 -8.42 -1.46 4.41
C GLU A 168 -7.73 -1.29 5.79
N LEU A 169 -6.39 -1.40 5.87
CA LEU A 169 -5.61 -1.23 7.12
C LEU A 169 -5.22 0.22 7.39
N THR A 170 -5.33 1.13 6.42
CA THR A 170 -5.30 2.59 6.65
C THR A 170 -6.53 3.09 7.40
N ASP A 171 -7.47 2.20 7.70
CA ASP A 171 -8.57 2.45 8.59
C ASP A 171 -8.02 2.60 10.03
N THR A 172 -8.28 3.77 10.60
CA THR A 172 -7.67 4.31 11.82
C THR A 172 -7.98 3.47 13.07
N VAL A 173 -7.34 3.76 14.22
CA VAL A 173 -7.75 3.22 15.54
C VAL A 173 -9.27 3.31 15.78
N ARG A 174 -9.91 4.35 15.23
CA ARG A 174 -11.36 4.57 15.27
C ARG A 174 -12.16 3.53 14.49
N ASP A 175 -11.59 2.98 13.42
CA ASP A 175 -12.25 2.02 12.56
C ASP A 175 -12.15 0.60 13.11
N MET A 176 -11.02 0.22 13.73
CA MET A 176 -10.93 -1.02 14.52
C MET A 176 -11.99 -1.06 15.63
N GLN A 177 -12.18 0.07 16.33
CA GLN A 177 -13.24 0.22 17.34
C GLN A 177 -14.64 0.07 16.73
N ARG A 178 -14.91 0.71 15.58
CA ARG A 178 -16.18 0.58 14.86
C ARG A 178 -16.43 -0.85 14.39
N TRP A 179 -15.41 -1.57 13.92
CA TRP A 179 -15.55 -2.96 13.49
C TRP A 179 -15.91 -3.87 14.64
N CYS A 180 -15.24 -3.76 15.79
CA CYS A 180 -15.64 -4.52 16.97
C CYS A 180 -17.03 -4.09 17.47
N ALA A 181 -17.37 -2.80 17.49
CA ALA A 181 -18.72 -2.34 17.85
C ALA A 181 -19.80 -2.91 16.92
N ALA A 182 -19.48 -3.11 15.64
CA ALA A 182 -20.36 -3.71 14.62
C ALA A 182 -20.27 -5.25 14.53
N GLY A 183 -19.44 -5.91 15.36
CA GLY A 183 -19.23 -7.36 15.30
C GLY A 183 -18.50 -7.86 14.04
N LYS A 184 -17.83 -6.97 13.30
CA LYS A 184 -17.02 -7.30 12.10
C LYS A 184 -15.61 -7.79 12.44
N ALA A 185 -15.17 -7.57 13.67
CA ALA A 185 -13.88 -8.03 14.19
C ALA A 185 -14.06 -8.59 15.60
N ASP A 186 -13.27 -9.62 15.92
CA ASP A 186 -13.36 -10.35 17.19
C ASP A 186 -12.69 -9.61 18.34
N ALA A 187 -11.49 -9.08 18.12
CA ALA A 187 -10.72 -8.37 19.15
C ALA A 187 -9.77 -7.31 18.58
N ILE A 188 -9.32 -6.41 19.46
CA ILE A 188 -8.33 -5.36 19.21
C ILE A 188 -7.16 -5.57 20.17
N PHE A 189 -5.94 -5.56 19.64
CA PHE A 189 -4.72 -5.60 20.45
C PHE A 189 -4.31 -4.21 20.91
N THR A 190 -3.60 -4.13 22.05
CA THR A 190 -3.01 -2.89 22.59
C THR A 190 -4.03 -1.77 22.82
N ALA A 191 -5.23 -2.12 23.26
CA ALA A 191 -6.30 -1.16 23.53
C ALA A 191 -6.19 -0.56 24.93
N TYR A 192 -6.31 0.77 25.05
CA TYR A 192 -6.52 1.45 26.33
C TYR A 192 -7.94 1.27 26.82
N ARG A 193 -8.07 0.81 28.07
CA ARG A 193 -9.34 0.63 28.77
C ARG A 193 -9.94 1.99 29.16
N ASN A 194 -11.21 2.22 28.80
CA ASN A 194 -11.98 3.38 29.21
C ASN A 194 -13.48 3.09 29.19
N ALA A 195 -14.24 3.89 29.95
CA ALA A 195 -15.67 3.67 30.19
C ALA A 195 -16.54 3.75 28.91
N GLU A 196 -16.18 4.61 27.94
CA GLU A 196 -16.92 4.71 26.67
C GLU A 196 -16.82 3.39 25.88
N ARG A 197 -15.61 2.83 25.80
CA ARG A 197 -15.35 1.61 25.03
C ARG A 197 -15.86 0.35 25.74
N GLU A 198 -15.89 0.33 27.06
CA GLU A 198 -16.46 -0.78 27.83
C GLU A 198 -17.95 -1.02 27.54
N GLN A 199 -18.65 -0.06 26.94
CA GLN A 199 -20.03 -0.25 26.49
C GLN A 199 -20.16 -1.30 25.37
N PHE A 200 -19.13 -1.45 24.53
CA PHE A 200 -19.15 -2.35 23.36
C PHE A 200 -17.94 -3.30 23.25
N LEU A 201 -16.93 -3.13 24.10
CA LEU A 201 -15.78 -4.00 24.24
C LEU A 201 -15.73 -4.64 25.63
N GLU A 202 -15.24 -5.86 25.67
CA GLU A 202 -14.87 -6.60 26.88
C GLU A 202 -13.34 -6.74 26.91
N TYR A 203 -12.70 -6.24 27.95
CA TYR A 203 -11.24 -6.23 28.06
C TYR A 203 -10.74 -7.51 28.73
N SER A 204 -9.53 -7.94 28.36
CA SER A 204 -8.75 -8.89 29.15
C SER A 204 -8.51 -8.34 30.56
N GLU A 205 -8.50 -9.20 31.57
CA GLU A 205 -8.11 -8.80 32.93
C GLU A 205 -6.59 -8.70 33.05
N GLU A 206 -5.86 -9.56 32.34
CA GLU A 206 -4.42 -9.46 32.22
C GLU A 206 -4.03 -8.27 31.34
N VAL A 207 -3.19 -7.39 31.87
CA VAL A 207 -2.52 -6.34 31.10
C VAL A 207 -1.65 -7.00 30.04
N LEU A 208 -1.87 -6.69 28.77
CA LEU A 208 -1.01 -7.16 27.69
C LEU A 208 0.37 -6.53 27.84
N MET A 209 0.46 -5.20 27.86
CA MET A 209 1.72 -4.48 28.08
C MET A 209 1.48 -3.02 28.48
N ALA A 210 2.45 -2.43 29.17
CA ALA A 210 2.49 -1.00 29.43
C ALA A 210 2.90 -0.27 28.16
N GLN A 211 2.17 0.79 27.84
CA GLN A 211 2.53 1.70 26.78
C GLN A 211 3.17 2.93 27.42
N GLU A 212 4.50 2.97 27.43
CA GLU A 212 5.24 4.10 27.95
C GLU A 212 5.31 5.24 26.93
N LEU A 213 4.91 6.43 27.37
CA LEU A 213 4.81 7.61 26.53
C LEU A 213 5.91 8.60 26.91
N PHE A 214 6.68 9.02 25.92
CA PHE A 214 7.75 10.01 26.09
C PHE A 214 7.59 11.14 25.10
N PHE A 215 8.19 12.28 25.42
CA PHE A 215 8.45 13.33 24.45
C PHE A 215 9.74 13.05 23.69
N TYR A 216 9.73 13.33 22.41
CA TYR A 216 10.91 13.35 21.54
C TYR A 216 11.19 14.77 21.10
N LYS A 217 12.47 15.12 21.01
CA LYS A 217 12.95 16.41 20.53
C LYS A 217 14.01 16.24 19.44
N LYS A 218 14.33 17.32 18.73
CA LYS A 218 15.51 17.36 17.86
C LYS A 218 16.78 17.26 18.72
N LYS A 219 17.75 16.45 18.29
CA LYS A 219 19.03 16.30 19.00
C LYS A 219 19.75 17.65 19.10
N GLY A 220 20.23 17.98 20.30
CA GLY A 220 20.88 19.26 20.59
C GLY A 220 19.92 20.43 20.83
N SER A 221 18.60 20.19 20.80
CA SER A 221 17.60 21.20 21.17
C SER A 221 17.63 21.47 22.69
N PRO A 222 17.48 22.74 23.14
CA PRO A 222 17.52 23.09 24.55
C PRO A 222 16.26 22.69 25.32
N PHE A 223 15.20 22.23 24.63
CA PHE A 223 13.94 21.84 25.28
C PHE A 223 14.16 20.73 26.31
N GLN A 224 13.53 20.91 27.47
CA GLN A 224 13.50 19.96 28.58
C GLN A 224 12.06 19.71 28.99
N PHE A 225 11.82 18.55 29.60
CA PHE A 225 10.54 18.20 30.22
C PHE A 225 10.81 17.85 31.68
N ASP A 226 10.21 18.58 32.60
CA ASP A 226 10.42 18.43 34.04
C ASP A 226 9.47 17.39 34.68
N GLY A 227 8.72 16.64 33.86
CA GLY A 227 7.70 15.69 34.31
C GLY A 227 6.31 16.29 34.51
N ARG A 228 6.16 17.62 34.53
CA ARG A 228 4.85 18.28 34.68
C ARG A 228 4.31 18.65 33.31
N ILE A 229 3.14 18.13 32.94
CA ILE A 229 2.57 18.37 31.60
C ILE A 229 2.44 19.87 31.25
N ALA A 230 2.25 20.75 32.23
CA ALA A 230 2.16 22.19 32.02
C ALA A 230 3.48 22.86 31.56
N SER A 231 4.64 22.22 31.73
CA SER A 231 5.94 22.81 31.35
C SER A 231 6.14 22.92 29.84
N ILE A 232 5.32 22.22 29.04
CA ILE A 232 5.39 22.23 27.58
C ILE A 232 4.58 23.34 26.91
N HIS A 233 3.93 24.23 27.67
CA HIS A 233 2.96 25.22 27.14
C HIS A 233 3.49 26.11 26.00
N ASN A 234 4.80 26.42 26.00
CA ASN A 234 5.44 27.25 24.97
C ASN A 234 6.02 26.46 23.80
N ALA A 235 5.95 25.12 23.83
CA ALA A 235 6.49 24.28 22.77
C ALA A 235 5.53 24.19 21.58
N ARG A 236 6.07 24.13 20.35
CA ARG A 236 5.32 23.71 19.16
C ARG A 236 5.23 22.19 19.17
N ILE A 237 4.07 21.66 19.51
CA ILE A 237 3.92 20.20 19.70
C ILE A 237 3.29 19.56 18.47
N GLY A 238 3.98 18.59 17.87
CA GLY A 238 3.44 17.79 16.78
C GLY A 238 2.63 16.61 17.30
N ILE A 239 1.50 16.28 16.65
CA ILE A 239 0.68 15.09 16.97
C ILE A 239 0.15 14.41 15.71
N VAL A 240 -0.27 13.15 15.86
CA VAL A 240 -1.16 12.47 14.91
C VAL A 240 -2.58 12.56 15.47
N SER A 241 -3.48 13.19 14.70
CA SER A 241 -4.81 13.62 15.22
C SER A 241 -5.70 12.49 15.72
N THR A 242 -5.52 11.28 15.21
CA THR A 242 -6.38 10.12 15.47
C THR A 242 -5.88 9.23 16.61
N ILE A 243 -4.75 9.60 17.23
CA ILE A 243 -4.08 8.79 18.27
C ILE A 243 -4.26 9.45 19.64
N SER A 244 -4.41 8.60 20.65
CA SER A 244 -4.35 8.99 22.06
C SER A 244 -2.91 8.92 22.56
N TYR A 245 -2.47 9.92 23.31
CA TYR A 245 -1.12 9.99 23.87
C TYR A 245 -1.15 9.92 25.41
N GLY A 246 -2.08 9.15 25.96
CA GLY A 246 -2.30 9.05 27.40
C GLY A 246 -3.26 10.13 27.91
N GLN A 247 -3.93 9.85 29.03
CA GLN A 247 -4.93 10.74 29.60
C GLN A 247 -4.35 12.08 30.02
N ALA A 248 -3.12 12.10 30.53
CA ALA A 248 -2.46 13.31 31.00
C ALA A 248 -2.26 14.32 29.86
N PHE A 249 -1.67 13.86 28.74
CA PHE A 249 -1.50 14.71 27.56
C PHE A 249 -2.83 14.98 26.85
N ASP A 250 -3.72 14.00 26.73
CA ASP A 250 -4.97 14.16 25.99
C ASP A 250 -5.95 15.14 26.66
N LYS A 251 -5.93 15.27 27.99
CA LYS A 251 -6.64 16.33 28.71
C LYS A 251 -5.98 17.68 28.47
N TYR A 252 -4.66 17.75 28.57
CA TYR A 252 -3.91 19.00 28.46
C TYR A 252 -3.90 19.58 27.04
N ARG A 253 -3.86 18.73 26.01
CA ARG A 253 -3.75 19.13 24.60
C ARG A 253 -4.94 19.98 24.10
N GLN A 254 -6.04 20.00 24.84
CA GLN A 254 -7.21 20.84 24.55
C GLN A 254 -6.94 22.33 24.79
N PHE A 255 -5.91 22.67 25.56
CA PHE A 255 -5.59 24.05 25.98
C PHE A 255 -4.39 24.66 25.23
N ILE A 256 -3.78 23.93 24.30
CA ILE A 256 -2.58 24.36 23.58
C ILE A 256 -2.74 24.21 22.07
N ARG A 257 -1.96 24.98 21.31
CA ARG A 257 -1.91 24.85 19.84
C ARG A 257 -1.04 23.68 19.44
N LEU A 258 -1.56 22.83 18.55
CA LEU A 258 -0.89 21.62 18.08
C LEU A 258 -0.62 21.69 16.57
N ASP A 259 0.55 21.22 16.15
CA ASP A 259 0.83 20.90 14.75
C ASP A 259 0.33 19.49 14.46
N LYS A 260 -0.68 19.38 13.60
CA LYS A 260 -1.32 18.12 13.28
C LYS A 260 -0.71 17.50 12.02
N ALA A 261 -0.45 16.20 12.08
CA ALA A 261 -0.08 15.39 10.94
C ALA A 261 -1.02 14.17 10.80
N ASN A 262 -1.04 13.60 9.61
CA ASN A 262 -1.82 12.39 9.32
C ASN A 262 -1.03 11.10 9.60
N GLN A 263 0.29 11.19 9.71
CA GLN A 263 1.18 10.05 9.94
C GLN A 263 2.29 10.46 10.90
N LEU A 264 2.69 9.52 11.76
CA LEU A 264 3.74 9.74 12.75
C LEU A 264 5.10 10.07 12.09
N THR A 265 5.38 9.45 10.95
CA THR A 265 6.58 9.71 10.13
C THR A 265 6.70 11.18 9.74
N HIS A 266 5.60 11.83 9.35
CA HIS A 266 5.59 13.26 9.02
C HIS A 266 5.89 14.13 10.25
N SER A 267 5.36 13.77 11.42
CA SER A 267 5.68 14.47 12.67
C SER A 267 7.17 14.36 13.01
N PHE A 268 7.76 13.16 12.88
CA PHE A 268 9.20 12.97 13.08
C PHE A 268 10.05 13.75 12.05
N GLN A 269 9.64 13.81 10.77
CA GLN A 269 10.32 14.64 9.78
C GLN A 269 10.28 16.13 10.13
N LYS A 270 9.12 16.62 10.62
CA LYS A 270 8.98 17.99 11.11
C LYS A 270 9.90 18.24 12.31
N LEU A 271 9.97 17.29 13.25
CA LEU A 271 10.82 17.35 14.45
C LEU A 271 12.31 17.45 14.06
N ALA A 272 12.79 16.53 13.22
CA ALA A 272 14.18 16.51 12.76
C ALA A 272 14.57 17.82 12.03
N LYS A 273 13.64 18.40 11.28
CA LYS A 273 13.81 19.70 10.60
C LYS A 273 13.62 20.92 11.52
N GLY A 274 13.31 20.74 12.80
CA GLY A 274 13.09 21.82 13.77
C GLY A 274 11.81 22.63 13.54
N ARG A 275 10.83 22.09 12.81
CA ARG A 275 9.52 22.73 12.58
C ARG A 275 8.57 22.59 13.76
N ILE A 276 8.77 21.54 14.56
CA ILE A 276 8.13 21.33 15.86
C ILE A 276 9.22 21.10 16.90
N ASP A 277 8.90 21.36 18.16
CA ASP A 277 9.83 21.31 19.28
C ASP A 277 9.75 19.98 20.02
N LEU A 278 8.53 19.49 20.23
CA LEU A 278 8.24 18.24 20.94
C LEU A 278 7.26 17.37 20.15
N LEU A 279 7.42 16.05 20.29
CA LEU A 279 6.50 15.04 19.77
C LEU A 279 6.24 13.98 20.86
N PRO A 280 5.04 13.88 21.44
CA PRO A 280 4.68 12.76 22.28
C PRO A 280 4.56 11.50 21.41
N SER A 281 5.04 10.36 21.91
CA SER A 281 4.84 9.06 21.27
C SER A 281 5.06 7.93 22.26
N ASN A 282 4.46 6.78 21.97
CA ASN A 282 4.82 5.53 22.60
C ASN A 282 6.29 5.19 22.26
N TYR A 283 7.02 4.68 23.25
CA TYR A 283 8.42 4.30 23.12
C TYR A 283 8.67 3.32 21.96
N ASN A 284 8.05 2.13 22.02
CA ASN A 284 8.29 1.08 21.02
C ASN A 284 7.94 1.54 19.60
N VAL A 285 6.82 2.27 19.44
CA VAL A 285 6.40 2.83 18.15
C VAL A 285 7.38 3.90 17.65
N ALA A 286 7.84 4.78 18.53
CA ALA A 286 8.79 5.83 18.19
C ALA A 286 10.15 5.26 17.78
N GLU A 287 10.73 4.38 18.58
CA GLU A 287 12.04 3.77 18.30
C GLU A 287 12.01 3.01 16.96
N TYR A 288 10.96 2.22 16.71
CA TYR A 288 10.76 1.56 15.42
C TYR A 288 10.69 2.58 14.26
N THR A 289 9.93 3.66 14.45
CA THR A 289 9.74 4.69 13.41
C THR A 289 11.04 5.45 13.12
N ILE A 290 11.76 5.85 14.16
CA ILE A 290 13.05 6.57 14.07
C ILE A 290 14.07 5.70 13.31
N LYS A 291 14.19 4.42 13.69
CA LYS A 291 15.10 3.46 13.04
C LYS A 291 14.73 3.22 11.58
N LYS A 292 13.45 3.00 11.30
CA LYS A 292 12.95 2.81 9.92
C LYS A 292 13.23 4.02 9.03
N MET A 293 13.22 5.22 9.62
CA MET A 293 13.47 6.47 8.91
C MET A 293 14.95 6.84 8.78
N GLY A 294 15.85 6.17 9.50
CA GLY A 294 17.28 6.50 9.51
C GLY A 294 17.59 7.87 10.13
N ILE A 295 16.81 8.30 11.14
CA ILE A 295 16.95 9.62 11.78
C ILE A 295 17.45 9.55 13.23
N GLU A 296 18.03 8.43 13.67
CA GLU A 296 18.53 8.19 15.02
C GLU A 296 19.52 9.27 15.49
N GLN A 297 20.28 9.86 14.55
CA GLN A 297 21.25 10.92 14.87
C GLN A 297 20.64 12.33 14.88
N GLN A 298 19.36 12.49 14.51
CA GLN A 298 18.71 13.79 14.35
C GLN A 298 17.71 14.09 15.46
N VAL A 299 17.19 13.07 16.14
CA VAL A 299 16.17 13.20 17.20
C VAL A 299 16.60 12.40 18.44
N GLU A 300 16.11 12.80 19.60
CA GLU A 300 16.36 12.12 20.86
C GLU A 300 15.12 12.13 21.76
N ARG A 301 15.00 11.09 22.59
CA ARG A 301 13.94 10.96 23.59
C ARG A 301 14.28 11.78 24.84
N LEU A 302 13.29 12.46 25.43
CA LEU A 302 13.42 13.06 26.75
C LEU A 302 13.28 11.98 27.85
N PRO A 303 14.10 12.03 28.91
CA PRO A 303 14.19 10.93 29.86
C PRO A 303 12.95 10.79 30.75
N GLN A 304 12.22 11.88 31.01
CA GLN A 304 11.02 11.88 31.84
C GLN A 304 9.82 11.30 31.09
N LEU A 305 9.16 10.34 31.74
CA LEU A 305 7.92 9.73 31.27
C LEU A 305 6.79 10.76 31.29
N ILE A 306 5.95 10.76 30.25
CA ILE A 306 4.67 11.47 30.24
C ILE A 306 3.66 10.69 31.09
N GLU A 307 3.47 9.42 30.74
CA GLU A 307 2.53 8.49 31.36
C GLU A 307 2.91 7.05 30.98
N SER A 308 2.64 6.09 31.86
CA SER A 308 2.66 4.66 31.53
C SER A 308 1.22 4.17 31.56
N VAL A 309 0.70 3.77 30.39
CA VAL A 309 -0.71 3.41 30.22
C VAL A 309 -0.82 1.90 30.00
N PRO A 310 -1.53 1.15 30.84
CA PRO A 310 -1.75 -0.27 30.59
C PRO A 310 -2.60 -0.45 29.32
N SER A 311 -2.19 -1.40 28.49
CA SER A 311 -2.93 -1.81 27.30
C SER A 311 -3.30 -3.27 27.39
N TYR A 312 -4.43 -3.60 26.79
CA TYR A 312 -5.11 -4.88 26.93
C TYR A 312 -5.48 -5.43 25.56
N ILE A 313 -5.95 -6.68 25.53
CA ILE A 313 -6.77 -7.14 24.41
C ILE A 313 -8.22 -6.77 24.72
N ALA A 314 -8.95 -6.25 23.74
CA ALA A 314 -10.34 -5.87 23.87
C ALA A 314 -11.19 -6.63 22.86
N PHE A 315 -12.07 -7.51 23.34
CA PHE A 315 -12.96 -8.37 22.57
C PHE A 315 -14.28 -7.67 22.28
N SER A 316 -14.89 -7.96 21.12
CA SER A 316 -16.19 -7.42 20.76
C SER A 316 -17.30 -8.06 21.59
N LYS A 317 -18.11 -7.26 22.30
CA LYS A 317 -19.32 -7.76 22.99
C LYS A 317 -20.43 -8.24 22.05
N LYS A 318 -20.31 -8.01 20.74
CA LYS A 318 -21.24 -8.54 19.72
C LYS A 318 -20.92 -9.96 19.28
N ARG A 319 -19.76 -10.48 19.70
CA ARG A 319 -19.26 -11.81 19.39
C ARG A 319 -19.17 -12.51 20.74
N ASP A 320 -19.85 -13.63 20.92
CA ASP A 320 -19.90 -14.36 22.19
C ASP A 320 -18.52 -14.96 22.53
N LEU A 321 -17.59 -14.14 23.04
CA LEU A 321 -16.16 -14.43 23.16
C LEU A 321 -15.67 -14.44 24.62
N HIS A 322 -16.58 -14.44 25.59
CA HIS A 322 -16.23 -14.37 27.01
C HIS A 322 -15.26 -15.50 27.43
N SER A 323 -15.55 -16.74 27.02
CA SER A 323 -14.70 -17.90 27.33
C SER A 323 -13.32 -17.80 26.66
N LEU A 324 -13.25 -17.26 25.44
CA LEU A 324 -11.97 -17.04 24.76
C LEU A 324 -11.13 -16.00 25.51
N ARG A 325 -11.75 -14.93 26.02
CA ARG A 325 -11.08 -13.95 26.86
C ARG A 325 -10.53 -14.59 28.14
N GLU A 326 -11.27 -15.48 28.80
CA GLU A 326 -10.77 -16.20 30.00
C GLU A 326 -9.56 -17.07 29.70
N GLN A 327 -9.64 -17.85 28.62
CA GLN A 327 -8.52 -18.69 28.17
C GLN A 327 -7.30 -17.82 27.83
N PHE A 328 -7.51 -16.68 27.18
CA PHE A 328 -6.44 -15.73 26.88
C PHE A 328 -5.80 -15.19 28.16
N ASP A 329 -6.60 -14.77 29.15
CA ASP A 329 -6.10 -14.29 30.45
C ASP A 329 -5.29 -15.38 31.18
N GLU A 330 -5.76 -16.63 31.17
CA GLU A 330 -5.06 -17.74 31.80
C GLU A 330 -3.71 -18.02 31.14
N GLU A 331 -3.67 -18.13 29.81
CA GLU A 331 -2.45 -18.40 29.07
C GLU A 331 -1.45 -17.23 29.14
N LEU A 332 -1.91 -15.98 29.02
CA LEU A 332 -1.03 -14.82 29.17
C LEU A 332 -0.41 -14.76 30.56
N ARG A 333 -1.19 -15.09 31.61
CA ARG A 333 -0.66 -15.19 32.97
C ARG A 333 0.39 -16.29 33.10
N LYS A 334 0.15 -17.47 32.53
CA LYS A 334 1.14 -18.57 32.50
C LYS A 334 2.43 -18.12 31.81
N MET A 335 2.34 -17.53 30.61
CA MET A 335 3.50 -17.05 29.86
C MET A 335 4.32 -15.99 30.62
N LYS A 336 3.66 -15.13 31.41
CA LYS A 336 4.34 -14.16 32.26
C LYS A 336 5.08 -14.84 33.42
N ILE A 337 4.43 -15.80 34.09
CA ILE A 337 5.02 -16.53 35.23
C ILE A 337 6.22 -17.38 34.77
N THR A 338 6.13 -18.03 33.61
CA THR A 338 7.22 -18.87 33.07
C THR A 338 8.35 -18.06 32.45
N GLY A 339 8.16 -16.74 32.27
CA GLY A 339 9.13 -15.85 31.61
C GLY A 339 9.12 -15.94 30.08
N GLU A 340 8.30 -16.80 29.49
CA GLU A 340 8.15 -16.93 28.03
C GLU A 340 7.71 -15.61 27.39
N TYR A 341 6.82 -14.87 28.05
CA TYR A 341 6.37 -13.56 27.57
C TYR A 341 7.53 -12.56 27.45
N SER A 342 8.39 -12.48 28.46
CA SER A 342 9.55 -11.59 28.46
C SER A 342 10.57 -11.97 27.38
N GLN A 343 10.79 -13.29 27.18
CA GLN A 343 11.64 -13.78 26.09
C GLN A 343 11.08 -13.40 24.71
N LEU A 344 9.75 -13.47 24.54
CA LEU A 344 9.08 -13.06 23.31
C LEU A 344 9.29 -11.57 23.03
N LEU A 345 9.12 -10.71 24.03
CA LEU A 345 9.35 -9.28 23.89
C LEU A 345 10.81 -8.97 23.53
N GLN A 346 11.76 -9.60 24.21
CA GLN A 346 13.19 -9.43 23.94
C GLN A 346 13.56 -9.88 22.51
N LYS A 347 13.04 -11.03 22.07
CA LYS A 347 13.23 -11.55 20.71
C LYS A 347 12.80 -10.55 19.63
N HIS A 348 11.74 -9.79 19.90
CA HIS A 348 11.20 -8.79 18.98
C HIS A 348 11.73 -7.36 19.23
N GLY A 349 12.71 -7.19 20.14
CA GLY A 349 13.28 -5.89 20.47
C GLY A 349 12.30 -4.93 21.13
N LEU A 350 11.25 -5.45 21.75
CA LEU A 350 10.29 -4.67 22.53
C LEU A 350 10.80 -4.56 23.96
N ILE A 351 10.79 -3.34 24.49
CA ILE A 351 11.08 -3.14 25.91
C ILE A 351 9.79 -3.32 26.69
N ASN A 352 9.84 -4.22 27.67
CA ASN A 352 8.85 -4.31 28.73
C ASN A 352 9.36 -3.55 29.95
N PHE A 353 8.52 -2.72 30.52
CA PHE A 353 8.85 -1.93 31.71
C PHE A 353 8.22 -2.51 32.99
N TYR A 354 7.77 -3.77 32.91
CA TYR A 354 7.23 -4.57 34.02
C TYR A 354 8.23 -5.60 34.53
#